data_AF-A0A1W5Z4C7-F1
#
_entry.id   AF-A0A1W5Z4C7-F1
#
_cell.length_a   1.000
_cell.length_b   1.000
_cell.length_c   1.000
_cell.angle_alpha   90.00
_cell.angle_beta   90.00
_cell.angle_gamma   90.00
#
_symmetry.space_group_name_H-M   'P 1'
#
loop_
_entity.id
_entity.type
_entity.pdbx_description
1 polymer ?
#
loop_
_entity_poly.entity_id
_entity_poly.type
_entity_poly.pdbx_seq_one_letter_code
_entity_poly.pdbx_strand_id
1 'polypeptide(L)'
;MRTYTGPTLAGGTSTISCPSWCVTDHAYWEDKADDCFHQSDLIEIAIPRDRVMPGRLAPPAMGATLRLHSTDPTPAGAIVWLNNTEHKADGTELSLPGVDQLLAAVDSYRTGLARLRGLLARIDAERR
;
A
#
# COMPACT_ATOMS: atom_id res chain seq x y z
N MET A 1 -2.76 16.84 15.84
CA MET A 1 -1.34 16.45 15.73
C MET A 1 -1.02 15.58 16.93
N ARG A 2 -0.56 14.34 16.73
CA ARG A 2 -0.20 13.43 17.83
C ARG A 2 1.30 13.44 17.98
N THR A 3 1.82 13.31 19.20
CA THR A 3 3.26 13.16 19.43
C THR A 3 3.54 11.80 20.05
N TYR A 4 4.71 11.25 19.73
CA TYR A 4 5.23 10.03 20.35
C TYR A 4 6.56 10.37 21.01
N THR A 5 6.70 10.05 22.29
CA THR A 5 7.98 10.12 23.02
C THR A 5 8.42 8.71 23.33
N GLY A 6 9.56 8.30 22.77
CA GLY A 6 10.06 6.93 22.85
C GLY A 6 11.58 6.87 22.95
N PRO A 7 12.13 5.67 23.15
CA PRO A 7 13.58 5.46 23.18
C PRO A 7 14.21 5.80 21.82
N THR A 8 15.48 6.18 21.82
CA THR A 8 16.28 6.33 20.59
C THR A 8 17.24 5.16 20.39
N LEU A 9 17.75 4.98 19.17
CA LEU A 9 18.80 3.98 18.90
C LEU A 9 20.05 4.20 19.75
N ALA A 10 20.37 5.46 20.07
CA ALA A 10 21.52 5.82 20.89
C ALA A 10 21.29 5.64 22.42
N GLY A 11 20.14 5.11 22.84
CA GLY A 11 19.84 4.85 24.26
C GLY A 11 19.30 6.04 25.05
N GLY A 12 18.84 7.09 24.36
CA GLY A 12 18.14 8.24 24.95
C GLY A 12 16.64 8.17 24.71
N THR A 13 15.96 9.32 24.80
CA THR A 13 14.55 9.47 24.42
C THR A 13 14.39 10.65 23.47
N SER A 14 13.50 10.53 22.49
CA SER A 14 13.15 11.61 21.57
C SER A 14 11.64 11.72 21.43
N THR A 15 11.17 12.92 21.13
CA THR A 15 9.77 13.20 20.82
C THR A 15 9.63 13.52 19.34
N ILE A 16 8.83 12.73 18.64
CA ILE A 16 8.46 12.98 17.25
C ILE A 16 7.01 13.41 17.13
N SER A 17 6.73 14.11 16.03
CA SER A 17 5.38 14.52 15.68
C SER A 17 4.83 13.60 14.61
N CYS A 18 3.75 12.89 14.94
CA CYS A 18 3.05 12.05 13.98
C CYS A 18 2.15 12.92 13.08
N PRO A 19 2.24 12.75 11.75
CA PRO A 19 1.27 13.30 10.82
C PRO A 19 -0.15 12.87 11.18
N SER A 20 -1.16 13.69 10.86
CA SER A 20 -2.56 13.39 11.20
C SER A 20 -3.10 12.12 10.54
N TRP A 21 -2.51 11.69 9.43
CA TRP A 21 -2.85 10.47 8.70
C TRP A 21 -2.11 9.23 9.23
N CYS A 22 -1.10 9.39 10.09
CA CYS A 22 -0.40 8.24 10.66
C CYS A 22 -1.35 7.47 11.57
N VAL A 23 -1.47 6.16 11.37
CA VAL A 23 -2.30 5.26 12.18
C VAL A 23 -1.49 4.30 13.05
N THR A 24 -0.16 4.28 12.90
CA THR A 24 0.74 3.46 13.71
C THR A 24 0.64 3.83 15.20
N ASP A 25 0.47 2.81 16.04
CA ASP A 25 0.63 2.95 17.48
C ASP A 25 2.09 2.69 17.87
N HIS A 26 2.91 3.73 17.74
CA HIS A 26 4.35 3.66 18.01
C HIS A 26 4.69 3.20 19.44
N ALA A 27 3.82 3.47 20.41
CA ALA A 27 4.03 3.07 21.80
C ALA A 27 3.83 1.56 21.97
N TYR A 28 2.78 1.00 21.35
CA TYR A 28 2.54 -0.44 21.36
C TYR A 28 3.68 -1.23 20.68
N TRP A 29 4.25 -0.69 19.61
CA TRP A 29 5.34 -1.34 18.87
C TRP A 29 6.73 -1.11 19.49
N GLU A 30 6.83 -0.30 20.55
CA GLU A 30 8.10 0.10 21.17
C GLU A 30 9.12 0.69 20.17
N ASP A 31 8.61 1.41 19.18
CA ASP A 31 9.39 1.98 18.10
C ASP A 31 10.49 2.90 18.64
N LYS A 32 11.64 2.88 17.98
CA LYS A 32 12.69 3.84 18.25
C LYS A 32 12.25 5.18 17.64
N ALA A 33 12.10 6.21 18.44
CA ALA A 33 11.51 7.47 18.00
C ALA A 33 12.31 8.10 16.84
N ASP A 34 13.63 7.90 16.80
CA ASP A 34 14.54 8.33 15.74
C ASP A 34 14.70 7.32 14.59
N ASP A 35 13.99 6.20 14.61
CA ASP A 35 14.06 5.14 13.60
C ASP A 35 12.71 4.40 13.53
N CYS A 36 11.70 5.10 12.99
CA CYS A 36 10.37 4.52 12.83
C CYS A 36 9.65 5.09 11.61
N PHE A 37 8.62 4.37 11.16
CA PHE A 37 7.79 4.80 10.05
C PHE A 37 6.40 5.20 10.52
N HIS A 38 6.02 6.43 10.19
CA HIS A 38 4.61 6.81 10.15
C HIS A 38 3.94 6.09 8.98
N GLN A 39 2.77 5.49 9.21
CA GLN A 39 2.08 4.69 8.21
C GLN A 39 0.61 5.11 8.11
N SER A 40 0.06 5.21 6.89
CA SER A 40 -1.37 5.45 6.68
C SER A 40 -2.20 4.19 6.93
N ASP A 41 -3.52 4.35 6.87
CA ASP A 41 -4.43 3.22 6.66
C ASP A 41 -4.06 2.45 5.38
N LEU A 42 -4.39 1.15 5.40
CA LEU A 42 -4.24 0.25 4.26
C LEU A 42 -5.34 0.53 3.23
N ILE A 43 -4.95 0.80 1.99
CA ILE A 43 -5.85 0.80 0.85
C ILE A 43 -5.77 -0.58 0.20
N GLU A 44 -6.87 -1.32 0.14
CA GLU A 44 -6.91 -2.68 -0.43
C GLU A 44 -7.91 -2.77 -1.59
N ILE A 45 -7.54 -3.47 -2.66
CA ILE A 45 -8.46 -3.85 -3.73
C ILE A 45 -9.12 -5.19 -3.37
N ALA A 46 -10.42 -5.16 -3.08
CA ALA A 46 -11.21 -6.36 -2.85
C ALA A 46 -11.53 -7.07 -4.18
N ILE A 47 -11.07 -8.30 -4.36
CA ILE A 47 -11.41 -9.10 -5.55
C ILE A 47 -12.79 -9.77 -5.38
N PRO A 48 -13.73 -9.60 -6.32
CA PRO A 48 -15.01 -10.30 -6.30
C PRO A 48 -14.83 -11.82 -6.33
N ARG A 49 -15.59 -12.55 -5.48
CA ARG A 49 -15.61 -14.02 -5.41
C ARG A 49 -16.82 -14.61 -6.10
N ASP A 50 -17.16 -14.11 -7.29
CA ASP A 50 -18.36 -14.47 -8.04
C ASP A 50 -18.26 -15.82 -8.77
N ARG A 51 -17.07 -16.45 -8.77
CA ARG A 51 -16.86 -17.83 -9.26
C ARG A 51 -16.00 -18.66 -8.32
N VAL A 52 -16.39 -19.93 -8.16
CA VAL A 52 -15.61 -20.93 -7.41
C VAL A 52 -14.37 -21.28 -8.22
N MET A 53 -13.21 -20.84 -7.74
CA MET A 53 -11.92 -21.33 -8.27
C MET A 53 -11.63 -22.68 -7.60
N PRO A 54 -11.32 -23.76 -8.35
CA PRO A 54 -10.96 -25.08 -7.79
C PRO A 54 -9.59 -25.11 -7.09
N GLY A 55 -9.04 -23.96 -6.70
CA GLY A 55 -7.85 -23.83 -5.88
C GLY A 55 -7.91 -22.56 -5.05
N ARG A 56 -7.30 -22.57 -3.85
CA ARG A 56 -7.02 -21.36 -3.08
C ARG A 56 -5.95 -20.56 -3.81
N LEU A 57 -6.34 -19.78 -4.82
CA LEU A 57 -5.58 -18.60 -5.18
C LEU A 57 -5.91 -17.59 -4.08
N ALA A 58 -5.00 -17.42 -3.13
CA ALA A 58 -5.00 -16.23 -2.31
C ALA A 58 -4.64 -15.10 -3.27
N PRO A 59 -5.56 -14.21 -3.65
CA PRO A 59 -5.17 -13.07 -4.44
C PRO A 59 -4.10 -12.32 -3.64
N PRO A 60 -3.04 -11.81 -4.29
CA PRO A 60 -2.11 -10.93 -3.59
C PRO A 60 -2.96 -9.87 -2.91
N ALA A 61 -2.71 -9.62 -1.63
CA ALA A 61 -3.36 -8.51 -0.94
C ALA A 61 -2.86 -7.25 -1.64
N MET A 62 -3.55 -6.80 -2.69
CA MET A 62 -3.20 -5.61 -3.46
C MET A 62 -3.49 -4.41 -2.57
N GLY A 63 -2.57 -4.23 -1.63
CA GLY A 63 -2.69 -3.40 -0.46
C GLY A 63 -1.56 -2.39 -0.46
N ALA A 64 -1.87 -1.12 -0.33
CA ALA A 64 -0.86 -0.06 -0.30
C ALA A 64 -1.00 0.77 0.97
N THR A 65 0.13 1.13 1.57
CA THR A 65 0.20 2.12 2.65
C THR A 65 1.23 3.18 2.31
N LEU A 66 0.90 4.44 2.57
CA LEU A 66 1.89 5.51 2.60
C LEU A 66 2.77 5.32 3.83
N ARG A 67 4.08 5.40 3.67
CA ARG A 67 5.06 5.42 4.76
C ARG A 67 5.94 6.65 4.67
N LEU A 68 6.26 7.21 5.83
CA LEU A 68 7.18 8.33 5.97
C LEU A 68 8.10 8.05 7.15
N HIS A 69 9.41 8.10 6.91
CA HIS A 69 10.39 7.84 7.96
C HIS A 69 10.49 9.04 8.91
N SER A 70 10.70 8.79 10.21
CA SER A 70 10.77 9.86 11.22
C SER A 70 11.95 10.81 11.03
N THR A 71 13.02 10.36 10.37
CA THR A 71 14.24 11.17 10.09
C THR A 71 14.19 11.96 8.79
N ASP A 72 13.25 11.66 7.88
CA ASP A 72 12.99 12.45 6.67
C ASP A 72 11.49 12.70 6.54
N PRO A 73 10.95 13.67 7.31
CA PRO A 73 9.52 13.95 7.35
C PRO A 73 9.04 14.80 6.14
N THR A 74 9.81 14.85 5.05
CA THR A 74 9.45 15.61 3.86
C THR A 74 8.68 14.74 2.86
N PRO A 75 7.87 15.32 1.96
CA PRO A 75 7.22 14.56 0.90
C PRO A 75 8.21 13.79 -0.01
N ALA A 76 9.47 14.21 -0.09
CA ALA A 76 10.50 13.54 -0.87
C ALA A 76 10.97 12.22 -0.24
N GLY A 77 10.93 12.13 1.10
CA GLY A 77 11.22 10.91 1.87
C GLY A 77 10.03 9.95 2.00
N ALA A 78 8.87 10.31 1.43
CA ALA A 78 7.69 9.47 1.46
C ALA A 78 7.82 8.32 0.44
N ILE A 79 7.39 7.13 0.88
CA ILE A 79 7.32 5.94 0.04
C ILE A 79 5.92 5.33 0.13
N VAL A 80 5.56 4.51 -0.85
CA VAL A 80 4.42 3.61 -0.76
C VAL A 80 4.94 2.20 -0.57
N TRP A 81 4.47 1.54 0.49
CA TRP A 81 4.69 0.12 0.70
C TRP A 81 3.54 -0.65 0.06
N LEU A 82 3.85 -1.39 -1.00
CA LEU A 82 2.94 -2.32 -1.65
C LEU A 82 3.06 -3.68 -0.97
N ASN A 83 1.99 -4.15 -0.36
CA ASN A 83 1.88 -5.53 0.05
C ASN A 83 1.61 -6.36 -1.20
N ASN A 84 2.45 -7.35 -1.48
CA ASN A 84 2.26 -8.27 -2.61
C ASN A 84 1.80 -9.65 -2.15
N THR A 85 1.85 -9.94 -0.84
CA THR A 85 1.49 -11.22 -0.25
C THR A 85 0.72 -10.98 1.05
N GLU A 86 0.13 -12.05 1.61
CA GLU A 86 -0.46 -12.00 2.96
C GLU A 86 0.59 -11.79 4.07
N HIS A 87 1.86 -12.02 3.75
CA HIS A 87 2.99 -11.75 4.63
C HIS A 87 3.46 -10.31 4.43
N LYS A 88 3.06 -9.43 5.35
CA LYS A 88 3.34 -7.99 5.32
C LYS A 88 4.83 -7.61 5.18
N ALA A 89 5.75 -8.55 5.38
CA ALA A 89 7.19 -8.37 5.21
C ALA A 89 7.66 -8.47 3.74
N ASP A 90 6.89 -9.08 2.84
CA ASP A 90 7.28 -9.33 1.45
C ASP A 90 6.74 -8.25 0.48
N GLY A 91 6.72 -7.01 0.95
CA GLY A 91 6.24 -5.88 0.17
C GLY A 91 7.30 -5.25 -0.72
N THR A 92 6.88 -4.27 -1.51
CA THR A 92 7.76 -3.47 -2.36
C THR A 92 7.66 -2.00 -1.96
N GLU A 93 8.80 -1.38 -1.72
CA GLU A 93 8.89 0.06 -1.52
C GLU A 93 8.96 0.78 -2.85
N LEU A 94 8.04 1.71 -3.06
CA LEU A 94 8.03 2.60 -4.20
C LEU A 94 8.23 4.04 -3.77
N SER A 95 9.16 4.73 -4.41
CA SER A 95 9.19 6.19 -4.41
C SER A 95 7.98 6.75 -5.17
N LEU A 96 7.65 8.04 -4.98
CA LEU A 96 6.52 8.67 -5.67
C LEU A 96 6.59 8.53 -7.21
N PRO A 97 7.74 8.73 -7.89
CA PRO A 97 7.82 8.47 -9.32
C PRO A 97 7.54 7.01 -9.72
N GLY A 98 7.89 6.05 -8.85
CA GLY A 98 7.55 4.64 -9.04
C GLY A 98 6.05 4.38 -8.89
N VAL A 99 5.40 5.07 -7.94
CA VAL A 99 3.94 5.05 -7.79
C VAL A 99 3.25 5.59 -9.03
N ASP A 100 3.72 6.70 -9.60
CA ASP A 100 3.16 7.27 -10.83
C ASP A 100 3.25 6.30 -12.02
N GLN A 101 4.38 5.61 -12.16
CA GLN A 101 4.55 4.57 -13.18
C GLN A 101 3.59 3.39 -12.96
N LEU A 102 3.40 2.95 -11.72
CA LEU A 102 2.46 1.90 -11.39
C LEU A 102 1.03 2.30 -11.72
N LEU A 103 0.62 3.52 -11.37
CA LEU A 103 -0.72 4.03 -11.67
C LEU A 103 -0.98 4.03 -13.19
N ALA A 104 0.01 4.48 -13.99
CA ALA A 104 -0.08 4.42 -15.44
C ALA A 104 -0.20 2.97 -15.99
N ALA A 105 0.50 2.01 -15.37
CA ALA A 105 0.38 0.60 -15.72
C ALA A 105 -1.02 0.03 -15.37
N VAL A 106 -1.58 0.42 -14.22
CA VAL A 106 -2.94 0.02 -13.81
C VAL A 106 -4.00 0.58 -14.77
N ASP A 107 -3.86 1.82 -15.21
CA ASP A 107 -4.78 2.42 -16.19
C ASP A 107 -4.74 1.69 -17.54
N SER A 108 -3.53 1.29 -17.96
CA SER A 108 -3.34 0.47 -19.16
C SER A 108 -4.00 -0.90 -19.01
N TYR A 109 -3.82 -1.55 -17.86
CA TYR A 109 -4.45 -2.84 -17.54
C TYR A 109 -5.99 -2.74 -17.55
N ARG A 110 -6.55 -1.70 -16.90
CA ARG A 110 -7.99 -1.42 -16.89
C ARG A 110 -8.55 -1.27 -18.30
N THR A 111 -7.85 -0.53 -19.16
CA THR A 111 -8.23 -0.34 -20.57
C THR A 111 -8.24 -1.68 -21.32
N GLY A 112 -7.24 -2.53 -21.09
CA GLY A 112 -7.18 -3.88 -21.63
C GLY A 112 -8.37 -4.75 -21.21
N LEU A 113 -8.72 -4.75 -19.93
CA LEU A 113 -9.89 -5.49 -19.42
C LEU A 113 -11.20 -5.03 -20.04
N ALA A 114 -11.41 -3.72 -20.18
CA ALA A 114 -12.60 -3.16 -20.83
C ALA A 114 -12.71 -3.60 -22.30
N ARG A 115 -11.58 -3.62 -23.03
CA ARG A 115 -11.53 -4.13 -24.41
C ARG A 115 -11.92 -5.61 -24.48
N LEU A 116 -11.38 -6.45 -23.60
CA LEU A 116 -11.70 -7.88 -23.57
C LEU A 116 -13.20 -8.11 -23.31
N ARG A 117 -13.80 -7.37 -22.38
CA ARG A 117 -15.25 -7.40 -22.15
C ARG A 117 -16.05 -6.99 -23.40
N GLY A 118 -15.58 -5.97 -24.12
CA GLY A 118 -16.20 -5.55 -25.37
C GLY A 118 -16.14 -6.60 -26.48
N LEU A 119 -15.08 -7.41 -26.56
CA LEU A 119 -14.98 -8.52 -27.51
C LEU A 119 -16.02 -9.61 -27.21
N LEU A 120 -16.23 -9.95 -25.94
CA LEU A 120 -17.25 -10.93 -25.54
C LEU A 120 -18.66 -10.48 -25.95
N ALA A 121 -18.99 -9.20 -25.78
CA ALA A 121 -20.30 -8.67 -26.18
C ALA A 121 -20.57 -8.77 -27.69
N ARG A 122 -19.52 -8.73 -28.52
CA ARG A 122 -19.65 -8.88 -29.98
C ARG A 122 -19.97 -10.32 -30.38
N ILE A 123 -19.34 -11.30 -29.73
CA ILE A 123 -19.62 -12.73 -29.99
C ILE A 123 -21.10 -13.04 -29.72
N ASP A 124 -21.69 -12.47 -28.67
CA ASP A 124 -23.10 -12.66 -28.36
C ASP A 124 -24.04 -12.00 -29.38
N ALA A 125 -23.61 -10.89 -29.99
CA ALA A 125 -24.37 -10.21 -31.04
C ALA A 125 -24.30 -10.95 -32.39
N GLU A 126 -23.17 -11.59 -32.72
CA GLU A 126 -22.98 -12.38 -33.94
C GLU A 126 -23.74 -13.72 -33.92
N ARG A 127 -24.18 -14.19 -32.75
CA ARG A 127 -24.96 -15.42 -32.57
C ARG A 127 -26.48 -15.24 -32.72
N ARG A 128 -26.97 -14.01 -32.84
CA ARG A 128 -28.40 -13.67 -33.00
C ARG A 128 -28.72 -13.33 -34.44
#